data_AF-A0A7X0GTW4-F1
#
_entry.id   AF-A0A7X0GTW4-F1
#
_cell.length_a   1.000
_cell.length_b   1.000
_cell.length_c   1.000
_cell.angle_alpha   90.00
_cell.angle_beta   90.00
_cell.angle_gamma   90.00
#
_symmetry.space_group_name_H-M   'P 1'
#
loop_
_entity.id
_entity.type
_entity.pdbx_description
1 polymer ?
#
loop_
_entity_poly.entity_id
_entity_poly.type
_entity_poly.pdbx_seq_one_letter_code
_entity_poly.pdbx_strand_id
1 'polypeptide(L)'
;GVTSLTGAGIDVWRSGTAYDDEYSAAYRTGAAGTSSTVTVRVARQDKTNNWAKAGLMLRNNIASAGPSTGYLVLATTPGNGIALSSDSNGDGYLDTNTHKTGSATVAPVWLRLVRSGTSVTGSYSADGTTWTTVGTATLTGANSTLDAGMFSTAHAGSIGTASFGQFSVS
;
A
#
# COMPACT_ATOMS: atom_id res chain seq x y z
N GLY A 1 -18.81 3.84 1.11
CA GLY A 1 -18.56 5.07 1.88
C GLY A 1 -17.23 5.68 1.46
N VAL A 2 -16.98 6.92 1.88
CA VAL A 2 -15.66 7.56 1.78
C VAL A 2 -14.95 7.37 3.11
N THR A 3 -13.66 7.05 3.07
CA THR A 3 -12.80 6.95 4.26
C THR A 3 -11.65 7.91 4.11
N SER A 4 -11.37 8.72 5.13
CA SER A 4 -10.19 9.59 5.16
C SER A 4 -9.22 9.10 6.23
N LEU A 5 -7.94 9.07 5.89
CA LEU A 5 -6.84 8.79 6.81
C LEU A 5 -6.00 10.05 6.93
N THR A 6 -5.76 10.50 8.15
CA THR A 6 -4.97 11.69 8.47
C THR A 6 -3.90 11.30 9.48
N GLY A 7 -2.64 11.62 9.17
CA GLY A 7 -1.51 11.24 10.01
C GLY A 7 -0.24 11.97 9.59
N ALA A 8 0.80 11.85 10.41
CA ALA A 8 2.08 12.53 10.23
C ALA A 8 3.28 11.57 10.08
N GLY A 9 3.04 10.28 9.81
CA GLY A 9 4.07 9.24 9.81
C GLY A 9 5.28 9.55 8.90
N ILE A 10 6.46 9.11 9.36
CA ILE A 10 7.75 9.34 8.70
C ILE A 10 7.93 8.54 7.42
N ASP A 11 7.69 7.24 7.40
CA ASP A 11 7.54 6.41 6.19
C ASP A 11 7.16 4.98 6.59
N VAL A 12 6.98 4.11 5.60
CA VAL A 12 6.88 2.65 5.74
C VAL A 12 8.07 1.91 5.12
N TRP A 13 9.17 2.62 4.89
CA TRP A 13 10.29 2.14 4.07
C TRP A 13 11.55 2.02 4.90
N ARG A 14 12.31 0.95 4.67
CA ARG A 14 13.64 0.78 5.23
C ARG A 14 14.69 1.44 4.33
N SER A 15 15.52 2.32 4.91
CA SER A 15 16.64 2.96 4.21
C SER A 15 17.90 2.95 5.07
N GLY A 16 18.90 2.16 4.67
CA GLY A 16 20.15 2.03 5.44
C GLY A 16 19.89 1.51 6.86
N THR A 17 20.10 2.37 7.86
CA THR A 17 19.86 2.09 9.28
C THR A 17 18.48 2.54 9.77
N ALA A 18 17.69 3.23 8.95
CA ALA A 18 16.32 3.63 9.27
C ALA A 18 15.34 2.49 8.94
N TYR A 19 14.45 2.22 9.88
CA TYR A 19 13.44 1.16 9.82
C TYR A 19 12.07 1.77 10.09
N ASP A 20 11.64 2.64 9.18
CA ASP A 20 10.40 3.39 9.36
C ASP A 20 9.20 2.49 9.06
N ASP A 21 8.23 2.49 9.98
CA ASP A 21 6.96 1.78 9.82
C ASP A 21 5.81 2.56 10.47
N GLU A 22 5.68 3.81 10.05
CA GLU A 22 4.76 4.80 10.58
C GLU A 22 3.69 5.19 9.56
N TYR A 23 2.44 4.86 9.87
CA TYR A 23 1.31 5.05 8.97
C TYR A 23 -0.01 5.19 9.73
N SER A 24 -1.02 5.68 9.02
CA SER A 24 -2.42 5.55 9.40
C SER A 24 -3.08 4.47 8.53
N ALA A 25 -3.97 3.67 9.10
CA ALA A 25 -4.66 2.61 8.37
C ALA A 25 -6.12 2.44 8.78
N ALA A 26 -6.93 1.97 7.84
CA ALA A 26 -8.26 1.41 8.07
C ALA A 26 -8.34 0.09 7.32
N TYR A 27 -8.56 -1.01 8.06
CA TYR A 27 -8.37 -2.36 7.54
C TYR A 27 -9.39 -3.36 8.11
N ARG A 28 -9.46 -4.53 7.47
CA ARG A 28 -10.22 -5.68 7.94
C ARG A 28 -9.24 -6.80 8.27
N THR A 29 -9.37 -7.36 9.47
CA THR A 29 -8.52 -8.45 9.94
C THR A 29 -8.77 -9.74 9.17
N GLY A 30 -7.71 -10.43 8.73
CA GLY A 30 -7.82 -11.74 8.06
C GLY A 30 -8.68 -11.76 6.80
N ALA A 31 -8.87 -10.61 6.14
CA ALA A 31 -9.79 -10.46 5.00
C ALA A 31 -9.24 -11.03 3.69
N ALA A 32 -7.93 -11.11 3.51
CA ALA A 32 -7.31 -11.60 2.28
C ALA A 32 -6.80 -13.04 2.44
N GLY A 33 -7.55 -14.01 1.90
CA GLY A 33 -7.12 -15.41 1.80
C GLY A 33 -6.00 -15.61 0.77
N THR A 34 -5.58 -16.86 0.57
CA THR A 34 -4.54 -17.23 -0.41
C THR A 34 -4.94 -17.00 -1.86
N SER A 35 -6.22 -16.88 -2.17
CA SER A 35 -6.73 -16.34 -3.43
C SER A 35 -7.65 -15.19 -3.10
N SER A 36 -7.26 -13.96 -3.44
CA SER A 36 -8.05 -12.78 -3.15
C SER A 36 -7.71 -11.61 -4.07
N THR A 37 -8.69 -10.74 -4.29
CA THR A 37 -8.53 -9.46 -4.96
C THR A 37 -8.91 -8.34 -4.00
N VAL A 38 -7.98 -7.41 -3.78
CA VAL A 38 -8.20 -6.21 -2.97
C VAL A 38 -8.13 -5.00 -3.88
N THR A 39 -9.17 -4.16 -3.87
CA THR A 39 -9.25 -2.97 -4.72
C THR A 39 -9.61 -1.74 -3.89
N VAL A 40 -9.10 -0.58 -4.26
CA VAL A 40 -9.52 0.72 -3.73
C VAL A 40 -9.39 1.81 -4.78
N ARG A 41 -10.23 2.84 -4.68
CA ARG A 41 -10.02 4.13 -5.34
C ARG A 41 -9.39 5.11 -4.35
N VAL A 42 -8.17 5.56 -4.62
CA VAL A 42 -7.58 6.72 -3.96
C VAL A 42 -8.14 7.96 -4.64
N ALA A 43 -9.00 8.71 -3.95
CA ALA A 43 -9.67 9.87 -4.53
C ALA A 43 -8.80 11.13 -4.49
N ARG A 44 -8.00 11.31 -3.43
CA ARG A 44 -7.12 12.46 -3.21
C ARG A 44 -6.04 12.09 -2.19
N GLN A 45 -4.89 12.72 -2.30
CA GLN A 45 -3.81 12.68 -1.31
C GLN A 45 -3.16 14.07 -1.22
N ASP A 46 -2.84 14.52 -0.02
CA ASP A 46 -1.99 15.71 0.19
C ASP A 46 -0.55 15.47 -0.28
N LYS A 47 0.04 16.48 -0.92
CA LYS A 47 1.45 16.47 -1.30
C LYS A 47 2.33 16.98 -0.17
N THR A 48 2.44 16.20 0.90
CA THR A 48 3.37 16.48 2.02
C THR A 48 4.82 16.17 1.63
N ASN A 49 5.04 15.20 0.74
CA ASN A 49 6.33 14.83 0.16
C ASN A 49 6.11 14.16 -1.21
N ASN A 50 7.12 14.15 -2.10
CA ASN A 50 7.08 13.40 -3.36
C ASN A 50 6.91 11.89 -3.15
N TRP A 51 7.35 11.36 -2.01
CA TRP A 51 7.25 9.96 -1.59
C TRP A 51 6.20 9.69 -0.51
N ALA A 52 5.33 10.67 -0.21
CA ALA A 52 4.14 10.40 0.58
C ALA A 52 3.32 9.29 -0.10
N LYS A 53 2.72 8.38 0.67
CA LYS A 53 2.04 7.20 0.12
C LYS A 53 0.59 7.17 0.54
N ALA A 54 -0.28 6.79 -0.39
CA ALA A 54 -1.67 6.43 -0.11
C ALA A 54 -2.07 5.25 -0.99
N GLY A 55 -2.64 4.20 -0.41
CA GLY A 55 -3.08 3.05 -1.18
C GLY A 55 -3.50 1.85 -0.36
N LEU A 56 -3.17 0.67 -0.86
CA LEU A 56 -3.50 -0.64 -0.27
C LEU A 56 -2.33 -1.21 0.53
N MET A 57 -2.65 -1.87 1.64
CA MET A 57 -1.71 -2.65 2.44
C MET A 57 -2.24 -4.08 2.60
N LEU A 58 -1.35 -5.05 2.42
CA LEU A 58 -1.51 -6.43 2.88
C LEU A 58 -0.42 -6.73 3.90
N ARG A 59 -0.80 -7.26 5.06
CA ARG A 59 0.13 -7.62 6.13
C ARG A 59 -0.43 -8.73 7.00
N ASN A 60 0.42 -9.54 7.64
CA ASN A 60 -0.05 -10.52 8.63
C ASN A 60 -0.83 -9.85 9.77
N ASN A 61 -0.36 -8.69 10.23
CA ASN A 61 -1.03 -7.87 11.25
C ASN A 61 -0.73 -6.39 11.01
N ILE A 62 -1.71 -5.64 10.47
CA ILE A 62 -1.58 -4.19 10.22
C ILE A 62 -1.51 -3.38 11.54
N ALA A 63 -1.95 -3.93 12.66
CA ALA A 63 -1.82 -3.24 13.96
C ALA A 63 -0.40 -3.30 14.54
N SER A 64 0.43 -4.21 14.04
CA SER A 64 1.73 -4.56 14.62
C SER A 64 2.88 -4.02 13.78
N ALA A 65 3.00 -2.69 13.72
CA ALA A 65 4.11 -2.01 13.06
C ALA A 65 5.47 -2.42 13.66
N GLY A 66 6.47 -2.62 12.79
CA GLY A 66 7.78 -3.19 13.06
C GLY A 66 7.84 -4.68 12.71
N PRO A 67 7.47 -5.60 13.62
CA PRO A 67 7.83 -7.02 13.51
C PRO A 67 6.91 -7.86 12.61
N SER A 68 5.83 -7.30 12.06
CA SER A 68 4.85 -8.10 11.32
C SER A 68 5.26 -8.32 9.86
N THR A 69 5.41 -9.59 9.48
CA THR A 69 5.81 -10.06 8.15
C THR A 69 4.62 -10.22 7.20
N GLY A 70 4.85 -10.83 6.02
CA GLY A 70 3.80 -10.99 5.01
C GLY A 70 3.35 -9.65 4.45
N TYR A 71 4.31 -8.72 4.31
CA TYR A 71 4.04 -7.29 4.20
C TYR A 71 4.30 -6.77 2.78
N LEU A 72 3.28 -6.14 2.19
CA LEU A 72 3.46 -5.28 1.02
C LEU A 72 2.47 -4.11 1.02
N VAL A 73 2.81 -3.11 0.22
CA VAL A 73 1.95 -1.99 -0.10
C VAL A 73 1.93 -1.72 -1.60
N LEU A 74 0.78 -1.26 -2.09
CA LEU A 74 0.65 -0.67 -3.41
C LEU A 74 0.08 0.74 -3.22
N ALA A 75 0.82 1.75 -3.63
CA ALA A 75 0.47 3.14 -3.35
C ALA A 75 0.68 4.08 -4.53
N THR A 76 -0.17 5.09 -4.61
CA THR A 76 0.14 6.29 -5.38
C THR A 76 1.03 7.22 -4.54
N THR A 77 1.87 7.96 -5.25
CA THR A 77 2.76 8.96 -4.67
C THR A 77 2.62 10.29 -5.43
N PRO A 78 2.77 11.45 -4.76
CA PRO A 78 2.65 12.74 -5.45
C PRO A 78 3.72 13.01 -6.51
N GLY A 79 4.92 12.44 -6.36
CA GLY A 79 6.08 12.73 -7.22
C GLY A 79 6.70 11.54 -7.95
N ASN A 80 6.37 10.30 -7.58
CA ASN A 80 7.08 9.11 -8.08
C ASN A 80 6.17 8.04 -8.72
N GLY A 81 4.91 8.40 -9.02
CA GLY A 81 3.96 7.49 -9.68
C GLY A 81 3.36 6.45 -8.74
N ILE A 82 3.15 5.23 -9.25
CA ILE A 82 2.61 4.10 -8.49
C ILE A 82 3.76 3.18 -8.07
N ALA A 83 3.85 2.91 -6.77
CA ALA A 83 4.89 2.08 -6.15
C ALA A 83 4.27 0.81 -5.54
N LEU A 84 4.84 -0.34 -5.87
CA LEU A 84 4.63 -1.63 -5.23
C LEU A 84 5.87 -1.93 -4.40
N SER A 85 5.73 -1.88 -3.08
CA SER A 85 6.83 -2.13 -2.14
C SER A 85 6.54 -3.36 -1.28
N SER A 86 7.54 -4.18 -1.01
CA SER A 86 7.40 -5.43 -0.26
C SER A 86 8.55 -5.64 0.72
N ASP A 87 8.26 -6.35 1.81
CA ASP A 87 9.23 -6.99 2.70
C ASP A 87 9.71 -8.28 2.03
N SER A 88 10.91 -8.24 1.44
CA SER A 88 11.42 -9.38 0.67
C SER A 88 12.06 -10.46 1.54
N ASN A 89 12.60 -10.09 2.69
CA ASN A 89 13.38 -10.96 3.56
C ASN A 89 12.58 -11.49 4.77
N GLY A 90 11.36 -10.99 5.00
CA GLY A 90 10.50 -11.38 6.10
C GLY A 90 10.92 -10.82 7.46
N ASP A 91 11.61 -9.67 7.50
CA ASP A 91 12.03 -9.00 8.74
C ASP A 91 11.01 -7.99 9.27
N GLY A 92 9.91 -7.80 8.54
CA GLY A 92 8.81 -6.92 8.90
C GLY A 92 8.88 -5.52 8.28
N TYR A 93 9.91 -5.20 7.49
CA TYR A 93 10.11 -3.88 6.88
C TYR A 93 10.18 -3.94 5.35
N LEU A 94 9.60 -2.94 4.68
CA LEU A 94 9.67 -2.87 3.21
C LEU A 94 11.09 -2.50 2.77
N ASP A 95 11.68 -3.33 1.90
CA ASP A 95 13.05 -3.18 1.41
C ASP A 95 13.18 -3.29 -0.12
N THR A 96 12.09 -3.69 -0.78
CA THR A 96 12.05 -3.88 -2.23
C THR A 96 10.95 -3.01 -2.83
N ASN A 97 11.22 -2.37 -3.98
CA ASN A 97 10.27 -1.47 -4.62
C ASN A 97 10.27 -1.63 -6.15
N THR A 98 9.09 -1.83 -6.73
CA THR A 98 8.83 -1.78 -8.17
C THR A 98 7.88 -0.61 -8.44
N HIS A 99 8.23 0.29 -9.35
CA HIS A 99 7.42 1.46 -9.65
C HIS A 99 7.18 1.65 -11.15
N LYS A 100 6.04 2.22 -11.49
CA LYS A 100 5.69 2.65 -12.86
C LYS A 100 5.52 4.17 -12.90
N THR A 101 6.19 4.80 -13.86
CA THR A 101 6.24 6.26 -14.05
C THR A 101 5.45 6.71 -15.29
N GLY A 102 4.99 7.97 -15.22
CA GLY A 102 4.24 8.65 -16.27
C GLY A 102 3.66 9.97 -15.76
N SER A 103 4.54 10.85 -15.25
CA SER A 103 4.37 12.25 -14.79
C SER A 103 3.08 12.67 -14.05
N ALA A 104 3.29 13.11 -12.81
CA ALA A 104 2.40 13.87 -11.92
C ALA A 104 1.19 13.13 -11.32
N THR A 105 1.04 13.26 -9.99
CA THR A 105 -0.14 12.99 -9.16
C THR A 105 -1.21 12.10 -9.81
N VAL A 106 -1.14 10.79 -9.54
CA VAL A 106 -2.03 9.81 -10.17
C VAL A 106 -3.44 9.84 -9.57
N ALA A 107 -3.61 10.36 -8.34
CA ALA A 107 -4.93 10.49 -7.74
C ALA A 107 -5.81 11.52 -8.50
N PRO A 108 -7.05 11.18 -8.88
CA PRO A 108 -7.75 9.95 -8.51
C PRO A 108 -7.32 8.71 -9.30
N VAL A 109 -7.06 7.60 -8.60
CA VAL A 109 -6.60 6.33 -9.20
C VAL A 109 -7.18 5.14 -8.48
N TRP A 110 -7.42 4.05 -9.22
CA TRP A 110 -7.74 2.75 -8.67
C TRP A 110 -6.48 1.91 -8.54
N LEU A 111 -6.34 1.24 -7.41
CA LEU A 111 -5.26 0.31 -7.11
C LEU A 111 -5.86 -1.07 -6.85
N ARG A 112 -5.18 -2.11 -7.32
CA ARG A 112 -5.60 -3.49 -7.13
C ARG A 112 -4.42 -4.39 -6.83
N LEU A 113 -4.61 -5.22 -5.81
CA LEU A 113 -3.73 -6.33 -5.46
C LEU A 113 -4.47 -7.64 -5.74
N VAL A 114 -3.88 -8.53 -6.51
CA VAL A 114 -4.37 -9.89 -6.74
C VAL A 114 -3.38 -10.86 -6.13
N ARG A 115 -3.81 -11.57 -5.08
CA ARG A 115 -3.03 -12.58 -4.37
C ARG A 115 -3.34 -13.97 -4.90
N SER A 116 -2.29 -14.74 -5.18
CA SER A 116 -2.32 -16.17 -5.52
C SER A 116 -1.21 -16.89 -4.76
N GLY A 117 -1.58 -17.57 -3.68
CA GLY A 117 -0.64 -18.14 -2.71
C GLY A 117 0.19 -17.05 -2.04
N THR A 118 1.50 -17.09 -2.25
CA THR A 118 2.45 -16.07 -1.79
C THR A 118 2.74 -15.01 -2.85
N SER A 119 2.30 -15.18 -4.09
CA SER A 119 2.52 -14.19 -5.14
C SER A 119 1.42 -13.14 -5.11
N VAL A 120 1.78 -11.86 -5.21
CA VAL A 120 0.83 -10.76 -5.27
C VAL A 120 1.17 -9.84 -6.44
N THR A 121 0.23 -9.70 -7.37
CA THR A 121 0.35 -8.77 -8.50
C THR A 121 -0.32 -7.45 -8.16
N GLY A 122 0.43 -6.36 -8.29
CA GLY A 122 -0.07 -4.99 -8.16
C GLY A 122 -0.41 -4.38 -9.51
N SER A 123 -1.57 -3.74 -9.61
CA SER A 123 -2.02 -3.05 -10.81
C SER A 123 -2.72 -1.73 -10.46
N TYR A 124 -2.77 -0.80 -11.42
CA TYR A 124 -3.49 0.45 -11.28
C TYR A 124 -4.38 0.74 -12.49
N SER A 125 -5.35 1.63 -12.31
CA SER A 125 -6.32 2.00 -13.33
C SER A 125 -6.79 3.45 -13.15
N ALA A 126 -6.94 4.18 -14.25
CA ALA A 126 -7.46 5.55 -14.26
C ALA A 126 -8.99 5.62 -14.33
N ASP A 127 -9.64 4.55 -14.80
CA ASP A 127 -11.08 4.46 -15.08
C ASP A 127 -11.79 3.41 -14.19
N GLY A 128 -11.05 2.59 -13.45
CA GLY A 128 -11.54 1.47 -12.66
C GLY A 128 -11.80 0.19 -13.46
N THR A 129 -11.61 0.21 -14.78
CA THR A 129 -11.94 -0.90 -15.69
C THR A 129 -10.73 -1.42 -16.47
N THR A 130 -9.85 -0.54 -16.94
CA THR A 130 -8.64 -0.87 -17.69
C THR A 130 -7.46 -0.87 -16.73
N TRP A 131 -6.79 -2.02 -16.58
CA TRP A 131 -5.76 -2.21 -15.57
C TRP A 131 -4.36 -2.36 -16.18
N THR A 132 -3.41 -1.59 -15.65
CA THR A 132 -2.00 -1.69 -16.00
C THR A 132 -1.23 -2.31 -14.84
N THR A 133 -0.46 -3.38 -15.13
CA THR A 133 0.38 -4.04 -14.12
C THR A 133 1.60 -3.20 -13.76
N VAL A 134 1.84 -3.06 -12.45
CA VAL A 134 3.06 -2.46 -11.89
C VAL A 134 4.15 -3.53 -11.79
N GLY A 135 3.81 -4.67 -11.17
CA GLY A 135 4.71 -5.80 -10.96
C GLY A 135 4.08 -6.89 -10.12
N THR A 136 4.85 -7.93 -9.83
CA THR A 136 4.49 -9.02 -8.92
C THR A 136 5.55 -9.13 -7.84
N ALA A 137 5.12 -9.23 -6.59
CA ALA A 137 5.99 -9.44 -5.43
C ALA A 137 5.69 -10.80 -4.78
N THR A 138 6.70 -11.41 -4.19
CA THR A 138 6.54 -12.57 -3.30
C THR A 138 6.34 -12.06 -1.88
N LEU A 139 5.29 -12.53 -1.22
CA LEU A 139 4.92 -12.15 0.14
C LEU A 139 5.61 -13.08 1.15
N THR A 140 6.89 -12.80 1.43
CA THR A 140 7.71 -13.59 2.36
C THR A 140 7.09 -13.57 3.76
N GLY A 141 7.01 -14.74 4.41
CA GLY A 141 6.44 -14.89 5.75
C GLY A 141 4.91 -14.74 5.84
N ALA A 142 4.18 -14.74 4.72
CA ALA A 142 2.73 -14.58 4.70
C ALA A 142 1.96 -15.76 5.31
N ASN A 143 0.96 -15.45 6.14
CA ASN A 143 -0.02 -16.41 6.66
C ASN A 143 -1.07 -16.78 5.60
N SER A 144 -1.86 -17.83 5.86
CA SER A 144 -2.97 -18.24 4.98
C SER A 144 -4.05 -17.16 4.82
N THR A 145 -4.22 -16.30 5.82
CA THR A 145 -5.04 -15.09 5.77
C THR A 145 -4.21 -13.89 6.23
N LEU A 146 -4.49 -12.73 5.63
CA LEU A 146 -3.82 -11.46 5.91
C LEU A 146 -4.86 -10.39 6.22
N ASP A 147 -4.43 -9.40 6.98
CA ASP A 147 -5.13 -8.14 7.06
C ASP A 147 -5.05 -7.43 5.71
N ALA A 148 -6.16 -6.81 5.30
CA ALA A 148 -6.24 -6.04 4.07
C ALA A 148 -6.90 -4.70 4.35
N GLY A 149 -6.29 -3.62 3.86
CA GLY A 149 -6.80 -2.29 4.15
C GLY A 149 -6.22 -1.18 3.31
N MET A 150 -6.69 0.02 3.64
CA MET A 150 -6.18 1.28 3.14
C MET A 150 -5.13 1.80 4.12
N PHE A 151 -4.07 2.41 3.60
CA PHE A 151 -3.05 3.05 4.43
C PHE A 151 -2.61 4.39 3.83
N SER A 152 -2.05 5.24 4.68
CA SER A 152 -1.33 6.45 4.26
C SER A 152 -0.16 6.77 5.17
N THR A 153 0.91 7.32 4.60
CA THR A 153 2.02 7.95 5.34
C THR A 153 2.41 9.28 4.68
N ALA A 154 2.69 10.29 5.50
CA ALA A 154 2.94 11.65 5.05
C ALA A 154 4.37 11.86 4.54
N HIS A 155 5.31 11.00 4.92
CA HIS A 155 6.71 11.08 4.50
C HIS A 155 7.38 12.40 4.88
N ALA A 156 7.03 12.96 6.05
CA ALA A 156 7.50 14.29 6.42
C ALA A 156 7.46 14.61 7.92
N GLY A 157 6.85 13.78 8.78
CA GLY A 157 6.61 14.18 10.17
C GLY A 157 5.55 15.29 10.31
N SER A 158 4.96 15.73 9.20
CA SER A 158 3.90 16.75 9.13
C SER A 158 2.58 16.10 8.69
N ILE A 159 1.46 16.67 9.14
CA ILE A 159 0.14 16.09 8.91
C ILE A 159 -0.20 16.12 7.42
N GLY A 160 -0.61 14.98 6.88
CA GLY A 160 -1.22 14.83 5.57
C GLY A 160 -2.50 14.01 5.64
N THR A 161 -3.40 14.21 4.69
CA THR A 161 -4.66 13.47 4.55
C THR A 161 -4.76 12.80 3.19
N ALA A 162 -5.25 11.56 3.18
CA ALA A 162 -5.67 10.84 1.98
C ALA A 162 -7.13 10.39 2.12
N SER A 163 -7.90 10.50 1.03
CA SER A 163 -9.29 10.07 0.99
C SER A 163 -9.49 8.94 -0.01
N PHE A 164 -10.26 7.94 0.40
CA PHE A 164 -10.45 6.68 -0.30
C PHE A 164 -11.94 6.41 -0.52
N GLY A 165 -12.24 5.64 -1.55
CA GLY A 165 -13.57 5.11 -1.82
C GLY A 165 -13.47 3.75 -2.51
N GLN A 166 -14.62 3.08 -2.67
CA GLN A 166 -14.72 1.82 -3.41
C GLN A 166 -13.72 0.74 -2.94
N PHE A 167 -13.46 0.68 -1.63
CA PHE A 167 -12.68 -0.41 -1.06
C PHE A 167 -13.45 -1.73 -1.11
N SER A 168 -12.83 -2.78 -1.62
CA SER A 168 -13.42 -4.12 -1.67
C SER A 168 -12.36 -5.21 -1.51
N VAL A 169 -12.78 -6.33 -0.94
CA VAL A 169 -12.03 -7.59 -0.90
C VAL A 169 -12.96 -8.69 -1.41
N SER A 170 -12.51 -9.49 -2.37
CA SER A 170 -13.26 -10.60 -2.98
C SER A 170 -12.39 -11.83 -3.19
#